data_AF-A0A847PSD4-F1
#
_entry.id   AF-A0A847PSD4-F1
#
_cell.length_a   1.000
_cell.length_b   1.000
_cell.length_c   1.000
_cell.angle_alpha   90.00
_cell.angle_beta   90.00
_cell.angle_gamma   90.00
#
_symmetry.space_group_name_H-M   'P 1'
#
loop_
_entity.id
_entity.type
_entity.pdbx_description
1 polymer ?
#
loop_
_entity_poly.entity_id
_entity_poly.type
_entity_poly.pdbx_seq_one_letter_code
_entity_poly.pdbx_strand_id
1 'polypeptide(L)'
;VGESVLGAYFLFLAYFNTLNLIFDGGLGGAIVKRISEGREIDEHFTAAFVMRILLVGISIILIIFARPILENIDRSGVSSWLFIALIIGIFWSSVSNGNYGSGKVGLNQTCGFINSASCVVFQVIAVYLGYGVNGLAGGFIFGMIAATIIGFRFLDLRIKRFNAGHLKSIFS
;
A
#
# COMPACT_ATOMS: atom_id res chain seq x y z
N VAL A 1 10.85 -19.26 16.49
CA VAL A 1 11.00 -18.90 15.06
C VAL A 1 12.46 -18.59 14.82
N GLY A 2 13.12 -19.24 13.86
CA GLY A 2 14.57 -19.09 13.64
C GLY A 2 14.95 -17.71 13.12
N GLU A 3 16.12 -17.20 13.52
CA GLU A 3 16.64 -15.86 13.17
C GLU A 3 16.59 -15.60 11.65
N SER A 4 16.83 -16.62 10.83
CA SER A 4 16.79 -16.53 9.36
C SER A 4 15.41 -16.18 8.81
N VAL A 5 14.33 -16.63 9.46
CA VAL A 5 12.94 -16.36 9.03
C VAL A 5 12.57 -14.91 9.30
N LEU A 6 12.93 -14.42 10.48
CA LEU A 6 12.63 -13.05 10.87
C LEU A 6 13.48 -12.04 10.08
N GLY A 7 14.74 -12.37 9.81
CA GLY A 7 15.62 -11.56 8.97
C GLY A 7 15.09 -11.37 7.54
N ALA A 8 14.61 -12.44 6.90
CA ALA A 8 14.00 -12.36 5.57
C ALA A 8 12.72 -11.51 5.55
N TYR A 9 11.89 -11.63 6.61
CA TYR A 9 10.68 -10.81 6.74
C TYR A 9 10.99 -9.32 6.96
N PHE A 10 11.98 -8.99 7.78
CA PHE A 10 12.39 -7.60 7.97
C PHE A 10 13.02 -6.98 6.71
N LEU A 11 13.78 -7.77 5.94
CA LEU A 11 14.23 -7.34 4.61
C LEU A 11 13.03 -7.02 3.72
N PHE A 12 12.04 -7.91 3.62
CA PHE A 12 10.80 -7.65 2.89
C PHE A 12 10.12 -6.34 3.31
N LEU A 13 9.98 -6.10 4.62
CA LEU A 13 9.40 -4.87 5.14
C LEU A 13 10.24 -3.64 4.78
N ALA A 14 11.57 -3.73 4.87
CA ALA A 14 12.47 -2.64 4.54
C ALA A 14 12.31 -2.25 3.06
N TYR A 15 12.36 -3.22 2.15
CA TYR A 15 12.14 -2.96 0.73
C TYR A 15 10.74 -2.39 0.48
N PHE A 16 9.69 -3.02 1.01
CA PHE A 16 8.32 -2.53 0.83
C PHE A 16 8.15 -1.07 1.29
N ASN A 17 8.64 -0.73 2.48
CA ASN A 17 8.50 0.61 3.05
C ASN A 17 9.37 1.63 2.32
N THR A 18 10.62 1.31 1.99
CA THR A 18 11.50 2.22 1.23
C THR A 18 10.94 2.51 -0.15
N LEU A 19 10.46 1.48 -0.85
CA LEU A 19 9.82 1.66 -2.15
C LEU A 19 8.56 2.51 -2.00
N ASN A 20 7.65 2.16 -1.09
CA ASN A 20 6.45 2.98 -0.86
C ASN A 20 6.79 4.43 -0.53
N LEU A 21 7.83 4.70 0.25
CA LEU A 21 8.23 6.07 0.57
C LEU A 21 8.65 6.85 -0.69
N ILE A 22 9.51 6.25 -1.53
CA ILE A 22 10.01 6.87 -2.76
C ILE A 22 8.86 7.12 -3.74
N PHE A 23 7.95 6.17 -3.88
CA PHE A 23 6.90 6.21 -4.90
C PHE A 23 5.61 6.87 -4.42
N ASP A 24 5.41 7.00 -3.11
CA ASP A 24 4.39 7.91 -2.60
C ASP A 24 4.88 9.36 -2.75
N GLY A 25 6.15 9.66 -2.47
CA GLY A 25 6.78 10.93 -2.85
C GLY A 25 6.05 12.19 -2.36
N GLY A 26 5.22 12.08 -1.32
CA GLY A 26 4.35 13.14 -0.82
C GLY A 26 2.96 13.24 -1.46
N LEU A 27 2.64 12.41 -2.47
CA LEU A 27 1.32 12.34 -3.10
C LEU A 27 0.22 12.12 -2.07
N GLY A 28 0.41 11.18 -1.14
CA GLY A 28 -0.61 10.90 -0.12
C GLY A 28 -1.09 12.13 0.64
N GLY A 29 -0.15 12.97 1.10
CA GLY A 29 -0.48 14.21 1.80
C GLY A 29 -1.12 15.27 0.89
N ALA A 30 -0.61 15.41 -0.33
CA ALA A 30 -1.16 16.34 -1.32
C ALA A 30 -2.62 16.01 -1.69
N ILE A 31 -2.93 14.72 -1.84
CA ILE A 31 -4.28 14.23 -2.13
C ILE A 31 -5.22 14.52 -0.98
N VAL A 32 -4.82 14.19 0.25
CA VAL A 32 -5.61 14.46 1.46
C VAL A 32 -5.97 15.94 1.53
N LYS A 33 -5.00 16.83 1.28
CA LYS A 33 -5.22 18.26 1.25
C LYS A 33 -6.26 18.65 0.18
N ARG A 34 -6.08 18.23 -1.08
CA ARG A 34 -7.00 18.57 -2.18
C ARG A 34 -8.42 18.04 -1.95
N ILE A 35 -8.55 16.83 -1.42
CA ILE A 35 -9.86 16.25 -1.05
C ILE A 35 -10.52 17.08 0.06
N SER A 36 -9.75 17.51 1.07
CA SER A 36 -10.26 18.32 2.17
C SER A 36 -10.69 19.74 1.76
N GLU A 37 -10.14 20.28 0.66
CA GLU A 37 -10.53 21.57 0.09
C GLU A 37 -11.92 21.53 -0.58
N GLY A 38 -12.49 20.33 -0.78
CA GLY A 38 -13.89 20.13 -1.16
C GLY A 38 -14.23 20.41 -2.63
N ARG A 39 -13.26 20.81 -3.45
CA ARG A 39 -13.45 21.09 -4.88
C ARG A 39 -13.02 19.89 -5.71
N GLU A 40 -13.87 19.49 -6.65
CA GLU A 40 -13.55 18.46 -7.67
C GLU A 40 -12.94 17.17 -7.07
N ILE A 41 -13.46 16.77 -5.90
CA ILE A 41 -12.89 15.72 -5.03
C ILE A 41 -12.68 14.39 -5.79
N ASP A 42 -13.68 13.96 -6.56
CA ASP A 42 -13.65 12.73 -7.36
C ASP A 42 -12.56 12.77 -8.45
N GLU A 43 -12.28 13.94 -9.01
CA GLU A 43 -11.34 14.13 -10.11
C GLU A 43 -9.91 14.15 -9.58
N HIS A 44 -9.67 14.80 -8.44
CA HIS A 44 -8.39 14.71 -7.73
C HIS A 44 -8.10 13.30 -7.24
N PHE A 45 -9.11 12.60 -6.70
CA PHE A 45 -8.97 11.20 -6.29
C PHE A 45 -8.59 10.29 -7.47
N THR A 46 -9.25 10.46 -8.62
CA THR A 46 -8.95 9.65 -9.81
C THR A 46 -7.58 9.97 -10.39
N ALA A 47 -7.21 11.25 -10.49
CA ALA A 47 -5.90 11.69 -10.96
C ALA A 47 -4.76 11.10 -10.11
N ALA A 48 -4.95 11.15 -8.79
CA ALA A 48 -4.04 10.60 -7.82
C ALA A 48 -3.90 9.08 -7.91
N PHE A 49 -5.02 8.36 -8.04
CA PHE A 49 -5.03 6.92 -8.20
C PHE A 49 -4.24 6.49 -9.45
N VAL A 50 -4.44 7.18 -10.58
CA VAL A 50 -3.70 6.92 -11.82
C VAL A 50 -2.21 7.23 -11.66
N MET A 51 -1.84 8.35 -11.05
CA MET A 51 -0.44 8.66 -10.75
C MET A 51 0.22 7.59 -9.90
N ARG A 52 -0.51 7.05 -8.92
CA ARG A 52 0.00 5.99 -8.04
C ARG A 52 0.20 4.68 -8.79
N ILE A 53 -0.71 4.31 -9.70
CA ILE A 53 -0.53 3.16 -10.59
C ILE A 53 0.74 3.35 -11.45
N LEU A 54 0.93 4.53 -12.03
CA LEU A 54 2.11 4.81 -12.85
C LEU A 54 3.40 4.71 -12.03
N LEU A 55 3.44 5.29 -10.84
CA LEU A 55 4.63 5.26 -9.98
C LEU A 55 4.95 3.83 -9.54
N VAL A 56 3.96 3.06 -9.09
CA VAL A 56 4.18 1.64 -8.73
C VAL A 56 4.55 0.80 -9.94
N GLY A 57 3.99 1.07 -11.12
CA GLY A 57 4.41 0.43 -12.37
C GLY A 57 5.89 0.67 -12.68
N ILE A 58 6.35 1.91 -12.55
CA ILE A 58 7.76 2.28 -12.69
C ILE A 58 8.61 1.58 -11.62
N SER A 59 8.13 1.47 -10.37
CA SER A 59 8.80 0.75 -9.30
C SER A 59 9.05 -0.71 -9.66
N ILE A 60 8.01 -1.40 -10.12
CA ILE A 60 8.07 -2.81 -10.48
C ILE A 60 9.10 -3.00 -11.60
N ILE A 61 9.10 -2.13 -12.61
CA ILE A 61 10.08 -2.15 -13.69
C ILE A 61 11.50 -1.93 -13.13
N LEU A 62 11.71 -0.91 -12.30
CA LEU A 62 13.02 -0.62 -11.71
C LEU A 62 13.54 -1.78 -10.86
N ILE A 63 12.67 -2.43 -10.08
CA ILE A 63 12.99 -3.65 -9.31
C ILE A 63 13.39 -4.80 -10.23
N ILE A 64 12.69 -4.99 -11.36
CA ILE A 64 13.05 -6.04 -12.34
C ILE A 64 14.44 -5.77 -12.92
N PHE A 65 14.78 -4.52 -13.24
CA PHE A 65 16.12 -4.14 -13.70
C PHE A 65 17.17 -4.22 -12.58
N ALA A 66 16.79 -3.95 -11.33
CA ALA A 66 17.64 -4.03 -10.16
C ALA A 66 17.71 -5.44 -9.53
N ARG A 67 17.10 -6.47 -10.16
CA ARG A 67 17.21 -7.88 -9.75
C ARG A 67 18.63 -8.33 -9.38
N PRO A 68 19.72 -7.98 -10.10
CA PRO A 68 21.07 -8.38 -9.68
C PRO A 68 21.50 -7.80 -8.32
N ILE A 69 20.92 -6.68 -7.88
CA ILE A 69 21.15 -6.06 -6.56
C ILE A 69 20.28 -6.72 -5.48
N LEU A 70 19.20 -7.40 -5.88
CA LEU A 70 18.17 -8.00 -5.01
C LEU A 70 18.36 -9.51 -4.80
N GLU A 71 19.52 -10.07 -5.14
CA GLU A 71 19.84 -11.50 -5.02
C GLU A 71 19.51 -12.09 -3.63
N ASN A 72 19.66 -11.28 -2.58
CA ASN A 72 19.35 -11.66 -1.20
C ASN A 72 17.84 -11.88 -0.94
N ILE A 73 16.95 -11.16 -1.64
CA ILE A 73 15.50 -11.39 -1.55
C ILE A 73 15.09 -12.60 -2.39
N ASP A 74 15.65 -12.74 -3.60
CA ASP A 74 15.26 -13.81 -4.52
C ASP A 74 15.53 -15.21 -3.91
N ARG A 75 16.63 -15.37 -3.15
CA ARG A 75 16.93 -16.62 -2.40
C ARG A 75 15.96 -16.95 -1.27
N SER A 76 15.24 -15.96 -0.74
CA SER A 76 14.36 -16.14 0.43
C SER A 76 12.91 -16.48 0.06
N GLY A 77 12.56 -16.47 -1.24
CA GLY A 77 11.20 -16.75 -1.71
C GLY A 77 10.18 -15.63 -1.45
N VAL A 78 10.62 -14.48 -0.91
CA VAL A 78 9.73 -13.35 -0.54
C VAL A 78 9.55 -12.34 -1.66
N SER A 79 10.33 -12.46 -2.74
CA SER A 79 10.29 -11.60 -3.93
C SER A 79 8.88 -11.48 -4.51
N SER A 80 8.19 -12.61 -4.73
CA SER A 80 6.81 -12.63 -5.25
C SER A 80 5.82 -11.92 -4.32
N TRP A 81 5.99 -12.08 -3.00
CA TRP A 81 5.15 -11.41 -2.01
C TRP A 81 5.35 -9.90 -2.00
N LEU A 82 6.56 -9.40 -2.30
CA LEU A 82 6.84 -7.97 -2.43
C LEU A 82 6.05 -7.34 -3.57
N PHE A 83 6.02 -7.98 -4.74
CA PHE A 83 5.23 -7.49 -5.88
C PHE A 83 3.73 -7.45 -5.55
N ILE A 84 3.21 -8.49 -4.92
CA ILE A 84 1.80 -8.54 -4.49
C ILE A 84 1.51 -7.43 -3.48
N ALA A 85 2.41 -7.24 -2.50
CA ALA A 85 2.26 -6.22 -1.47
C ALA A 85 2.22 -4.81 -2.08
N LEU A 86 3.09 -4.51 -3.06
CA LEU A 86 3.09 -3.22 -3.76
C LEU A 86 1.78 -2.95 -4.50
N ILE A 87 1.24 -3.97 -5.19
CA ILE A 87 -0.04 -3.85 -5.91
C ILE A 87 -1.19 -3.59 -4.94
N ILE A 88 -1.29 -4.39 -3.87
CA ILE A 88 -2.33 -4.21 -2.83
C ILE A 88 -2.15 -2.88 -2.10
N GLY A 89 -0.91 -2.44 -1.90
CA GLY A 89 -0.56 -1.16 -1.29
C GLY A 89 -1.16 0.04 -2.03
N ILE A 90 -1.31 -0.01 -3.37
CA ILE A 90 -1.99 1.04 -4.14
C ILE A 90 -3.43 1.21 -3.63
N PHE A 91 -4.17 0.11 -3.53
CA PHE A 91 -5.57 0.15 -3.12
C PHE A 91 -5.72 0.60 -1.67
N TRP A 92 -4.91 0.02 -0.77
CA TRP A 92 -4.91 0.37 0.64
C TRP A 92 -4.65 1.87 0.84
N SER A 93 -3.57 2.36 0.25
CA SER A 93 -3.15 3.74 0.41
C SER A 93 -4.13 4.72 -0.24
N SER A 94 -4.75 4.38 -1.37
CA SER A 94 -5.77 5.22 -2.00
C SER A 94 -7.06 5.28 -1.19
N VAL A 95 -7.55 4.16 -0.69
CA VAL A 95 -8.74 4.11 0.18
C VAL A 95 -8.50 4.87 1.49
N SER A 96 -7.33 4.65 2.10
CA SER A 96 -6.92 5.34 3.33
C SER A 96 -6.86 6.85 3.13
N ASN A 97 -6.15 7.32 2.10
CA ASN A 97 -6.00 8.75 1.81
C ASN A 97 -7.34 9.40 1.41
N GLY A 98 -8.18 8.70 0.67
CA GLY A 98 -9.52 9.16 0.30
C GLY A 98 -10.41 9.37 1.52
N ASN A 99 -10.54 8.34 2.37
CA ASN A 99 -11.32 8.42 3.60
C ASN A 99 -10.77 9.48 4.57
N TYR A 100 -9.44 9.55 4.72
CA TYR A 100 -8.80 10.53 5.58
C TYR A 100 -9.03 11.96 5.07
N GLY A 101 -8.86 12.20 3.76
CA GLY A 101 -9.11 13.50 3.12
C GLY A 101 -10.58 13.95 3.21
N SER A 102 -11.53 13.01 3.22
CA SER A 102 -12.96 13.30 3.42
C SER A 102 -13.34 13.55 4.90
N GLY A 103 -12.37 13.68 5.81
CA GLY A 103 -12.60 13.94 7.23
C GLY A 103 -12.97 12.71 8.07
N LYS A 104 -12.93 11.50 7.50
CA LYS A 104 -13.28 10.24 8.20
C LYS A 104 -12.07 9.66 8.94
N VAL A 105 -11.41 10.47 9.77
CA VAL A 105 -10.15 10.09 10.44
C VAL A 105 -10.33 8.91 11.39
N GLY A 106 -11.44 8.86 12.15
CA GLY A 106 -11.73 7.74 13.06
C GLY A 106 -11.96 6.41 12.34
N LEU A 107 -12.59 6.44 11.15
CA LEU A 107 -12.71 5.26 10.30
C LEU A 107 -11.35 4.82 9.78
N ASN A 108 -10.49 5.76 9.35
CA ASN A 108 -9.17 5.43 8.85
C ASN A 108 -8.31 4.76 9.93
N GLN A 109 -8.34 5.27 11.17
CA GLN A 109 -7.68 4.64 12.30
C GLN A 109 -8.24 3.25 12.60
N THR A 110 -9.57 3.08 12.53
CA THR A 110 -10.23 1.78 12.70
C THR A 110 -9.76 0.78 11.64
N CYS A 111 -9.67 1.19 10.37
CA CYS A 111 -9.13 0.36 9.30
C CYS A 111 -7.66 0.00 9.56
N GLY A 112 -6.85 0.95 10.04
CA GLY A 112 -5.46 0.69 10.45
C GLY A 112 -5.35 -0.32 11.59
N PHE A 113 -6.24 -0.24 12.58
CA PHE A 113 -6.34 -1.23 13.65
C PHE A 113 -6.71 -2.61 13.10
N ILE A 114 -7.71 -2.69 12.21
CA ILE A 114 -8.14 -3.95 11.60
C ILE A 114 -7.01 -4.56 10.75
N ASN A 115 -6.26 -3.74 10.00
CA ASN A 115 -5.08 -4.19 9.26
C ASN A 115 -4.08 -4.88 10.20
N SER A 116 -3.68 -4.19 11.27
CA SER A 116 -2.72 -4.71 12.26
C SER A 116 -3.24 -5.95 12.96
N ALA A 117 -4.49 -5.96 13.43
CA ALA A 117 -5.08 -7.09 14.12
C ALA A 117 -5.20 -8.32 13.20
N SER A 118 -5.72 -8.13 11.99
CA SER A 118 -5.88 -9.21 11.00
C SER A 118 -4.52 -9.75 10.57
N CYS A 119 -3.54 -8.87 10.37
CA CYS A 119 -2.16 -9.24 10.07
C CYS A 119 -1.60 -10.16 11.17
N VAL A 120 -1.63 -9.72 12.42
CA VAL A 120 -1.09 -10.50 13.55
C VAL A 120 -1.79 -11.85 13.69
N VAL A 121 -3.11 -11.89 13.61
CA VAL A 121 -3.87 -13.15 13.71
C VAL A 121 -3.47 -14.13 12.61
N PHE A 122 -3.42 -13.67 11.36
CA PHE A 122 -3.01 -14.53 10.24
C PHE A 122 -1.55 -14.96 10.34
N GLN A 123 -0.64 -14.05 10.71
CA GLN A 123 0.77 -14.36 10.86
C GLN A 123 1.00 -15.44 11.92
N VAL A 124 0.35 -15.33 13.09
CA VAL A 124 0.47 -16.32 14.17
C VAL A 124 -0.03 -17.69 13.70
N ILE A 125 -1.20 -17.76 13.07
CA ILE A 125 -1.75 -19.01 12.55
C ILE A 125 -0.82 -19.62 11.49
N ALA A 126 -0.36 -18.81 10.53
CA ALA A 126 0.47 -19.30 9.44
C ALA A 126 1.85 -19.78 9.92
N VAL A 127 2.45 -19.09 10.89
CA VAL A 127 3.71 -19.53 11.51
C VAL A 127 3.51 -20.82 12.30
N TYR A 128 2.42 -20.95 13.03
CA TYR A 128 2.09 -22.19 13.76
C TYR A 128 1.93 -23.39 12.81
N LEU A 129 1.33 -23.16 11.64
CA LEU A 129 1.21 -24.18 10.58
C LEU A 129 2.52 -24.45 9.82
N GLY A 130 3.61 -23.75 10.14
CA GLY A 130 4.92 -23.98 9.55
C GLY A 130 5.22 -23.19 8.27
N TYR A 131 4.38 -22.23 7.87
CA TYR A 131 4.59 -21.43 6.65
C TYR A 131 5.72 -20.39 6.75
N GLY A 132 6.33 -20.20 7.93
CA GLY A 132 7.52 -19.38 8.14
C GLY A 132 7.40 -17.97 7.54
N VAL A 133 8.36 -17.59 6.68
CA VAL A 133 8.43 -16.25 6.07
C VAL A 133 7.25 -15.96 5.15
N ASN A 134 6.80 -16.98 4.41
CA ASN A 134 5.63 -16.86 3.52
C ASN A 134 4.36 -16.59 4.31
N GLY A 135 4.22 -17.18 5.50
CA GLY A 135 3.13 -16.89 6.42
C GLY A 135 3.17 -15.45 6.95
N LEU A 136 4.37 -14.94 7.25
CA LEU A 136 4.55 -13.55 7.69
C LEU A 136 4.18 -12.54 6.58
N ALA A 137 4.75 -12.71 5.39
CA ALA A 137 4.46 -11.85 4.25
C ALA A 137 2.99 -11.94 3.81
N GLY A 138 2.42 -13.16 3.80
CA GLY A 138 1.02 -13.39 3.49
C GLY A 138 0.07 -12.73 4.49
N GLY A 139 0.35 -12.82 5.79
CA GLY A 139 -0.45 -12.16 6.83
C GLY A 139 -0.41 -10.63 6.72
N PHE A 140 0.73 -10.05 6.38
CA PHE A 140 0.86 -8.61 6.12
C PHE A 140 -0.05 -8.15 4.97
N ILE A 141 -0.03 -8.88 3.85
CA ILE A 141 -0.90 -8.58 2.70
C ILE A 141 -2.37 -8.82 3.04
N PHE A 142 -2.68 -9.88 3.76
CA PHE A 142 -4.04 -10.19 4.20
C PHE A 142 -4.63 -9.04 5.04
N GLY A 143 -3.86 -8.51 5.98
CA GLY A 143 -4.26 -7.35 6.77
C GLY A 143 -4.62 -6.16 5.88
N MET A 144 -3.78 -5.85 4.88
CA MET A 144 -4.02 -4.75 3.96
C MET A 144 -5.29 -4.97 3.14
N ILE A 145 -5.53 -6.19 2.65
CA ILE A 145 -6.75 -6.54 1.91
C ILE A 145 -7.98 -6.36 2.79
N ALA A 146 -7.98 -6.92 4.01
CA ALA A 146 -9.11 -6.85 4.92
C ALA A 146 -9.48 -5.40 5.25
N ALA A 147 -8.48 -4.58 5.58
CA ALA A 147 -8.69 -3.17 5.89
C ALA A 147 -9.12 -2.36 4.67
N THR A 148 -8.61 -2.69 3.48
CA THR A 148 -9.02 -2.05 2.22
C THR A 148 -10.47 -2.35 1.89
N ILE A 149 -10.93 -3.59 2.02
CA ILE A 149 -12.32 -3.98 1.78
C ILE A 149 -13.27 -3.19 2.68
N ILE A 150 -12.93 -3.08 3.96
CA ILE A 150 -13.75 -2.34 4.93
C ILE A 150 -13.70 -0.85 4.62
N GLY A 151 -12.52 -0.27 4.40
CA GLY A 151 -12.39 1.15 4.08
C GLY A 151 -13.10 1.53 2.78
N PHE A 152 -13.10 0.64 1.78
CA PHE A 152 -13.75 0.87 0.49
C PHE A 152 -15.27 0.96 0.62
N ARG A 153 -15.89 0.22 1.55
CA ARG A 153 -17.33 0.26 1.82
C ARG A 153 -17.82 1.67 2.20
N PHE A 154 -16.96 2.45 2.84
CA PHE A 154 -17.26 3.79 3.33
C PHE A 154 -16.65 4.89 2.45
N LEU A 155 -15.99 4.53 1.35
CA LEU A 155 -15.43 5.48 0.41
C LEU A 155 -16.57 6.01 -0.48
N ASP A 156 -16.92 7.27 -0.31
CA ASP A 156 -17.97 7.93 -1.12
C ASP A 156 -17.43 8.50 -2.45
N LEU A 157 -16.12 8.36 -2.69
CA LEU A 157 -15.44 8.92 -3.86
C LEU A 157 -15.66 8.05 -5.09
N ARG A 158 -15.99 8.70 -6.21
CA ARG A 158 -16.25 8.03 -7.48
C ARG A 158 -15.13 8.27 -8.47
N ILE A 159 -14.92 7.29 -9.35
CA ILE A 159 -14.00 7.44 -10.48
C ILE A 159 -14.65 8.41 -11.48
N LYS A 160 -14.00 9.56 -11.71
CA LYS A 160 -14.45 10.58 -12.65
C LYS A 160 -13.29 11.02 -13.55
N ARG A 161 -13.60 11.39 -14.79
CA ARG A 161 -12.59 11.81 -15.78
C ARG A 161 -11.88 13.07 -15.26
N PHE A 162 -10.56 12.99 -15.08
CA PHE A 162 -9.73 14.12 -14.64
C PHE A 162 -9.02 14.77 -15.84
N ASN A 163 -8.56 16.01 -15.66
CA ASN A 163 -7.77 16.76 -16.64
C ASN A 163 -6.33 16.96 -16.14
N ALA A 164 -5.39 17.30 -17.03
CA ALA A 164 -3.99 17.59 -16.70
C ALA A 164 -3.83 18.73 -15.68
N GLY A 165 -4.81 19.64 -15.59
CA GLY A 165 -4.89 20.65 -14.53
C GLY A 165 -4.98 20.07 -13.12
N HIS A 166 -5.71 18.97 -12.93
CA HIS A 166 -5.85 18.32 -11.62
C HIS A 166 -4.58 17.57 -11.20
N LEU A 167 -3.78 17.10 -12.17
CA LEU A 167 -2.45 16.56 -11.89
C LEU A 167 -1.50 17.66 -11.42
N LYS A 168 -1.50 18.81 -12.11
CA LYS A 168 -0.62 19.93 -11.77
C LYS A 168 -0.94 20.52 -10.39
N SER A 169 -2.21 20.58 -10.01
CA SER A 169 -2.61 21.11 -8.69
C SER A 169 -2.23 20.19 -7.53
N ILE A 170 -2.04 18.89 -7.74
CA ILE A 170 -1.55 17.99 -6.67
C ILE A 170 -0.11 18.34 -6.29
N PHE A 171 0.71 18.82 -7.23
CA PHE A 171 2.11 19.19 -6.98
C PHE A 171 2.34 20.68 -6.70
N SER A 172 1.28 21.51 -6.73
CA SER A 172 1.34 22.96 -6.51
C SER A 172 0.59 23.37 -5.25
#